data_AF-A0A0F2L779-F1
#
_entry.id   AF-A0A0F2L779-F1
#
_cell.length_a   1.000
_cell.length_b   1.000
_cell.length_c   1.000
_cell.angle_alpha   90.00
_cell.angle_beta   90.00
_cell.angle_gamma   90.00
#
_symmetry.space_group_name_H-M   'P 1'
#
loop_
_entity.id
_entity.type
_entity.pdbx_description
1 polymer ?
#
loop_
_entity_poly.entity_id
_entity_poly.type
_entity_poly.pdbx_seq_one_letter_code
_entity_poly.pdbx_strand_id
1 'polypeptide(L)'
;MPFIGEPFKALLTDVVTPEYAFTLMNTMKCGSPADKAYPVFTAGAGAKRALIITGFSINDYKISNALLYMLLNKCVNDVYSIPTFSTSQLSKWTINIVPMANPWPYNSWEVIRGKVQFYDLDDEGIPVRYDALTLKSKYSVRLHGLVNDMKPDLIMVLMSSSKWSIMTTEPIRINDYETSIPDPTDFAQHFSYEGYPTLIVSIPNETSIREIIHEVIQLIRDYNVKKQESKFLELIVKVNGDINTILNVLRSHDLSVNVDG
;
A
#
# COMPACT_ATOMS: atom_id res chain seq x y z
N MET A 1 -6.66 28.50 10.59
CA MET A 1 -5.67 27.65 11.28
C MET A 1 -4.27 28.09 10.88
N PRO A 2 -3.33 28.28 11.82
CA PRO A 2 -1.99 28.77 11.52
C PRO A 2 -1.08 27.59 11.14
N PHE A 3 -1.12 27.15 9.88
CA PHE A 3 -0.20 26.13 9.35
C PHE A 3 0.73 26.67 8.24
N ILE A 4 0.79 27.99 8.06
CA ILE A 4 1.44 28.61 6.89
C ILE A 4 2.96 28.76 7.07
N GLY A 5 3.48 28.67 8.31
CA GLY A 5 4.90 28.96 8.59
C GLY A 5 5.88 27.82 8.29
N GLU A 6 5.54 26.56 8.59
CA GLU A 6 6.44 25.41 8.48
C GLU A 6 5.65 24.12 8.10
N PRO A 7 5.26 23.94 6.84
CA PRO A 7 4.33 22.87 6.45
C PRO A 7 4.86 21.45 6.70
N PHE A 8 6.18 21.29 6.74
CA PHE A 8 6.84 20.01 7.04
C PHE A 8 6.74 19.61 8.51
N LYS A 9 6.64 20.59 9.42
CA LYS A 9 6.66 20.33 10.85
C LYS A 9 5.44 19.55 11.32
N ALA A 10 4.26 19.89 10.79
CA ALA A 10 3.03 19.18 11.12
C ALA A 10 3.09 17.68 10.77
N LEU A 11 3.74 17.31 9.66
CA LEU A 11 3.97 15.89 9.32
C LEU A 11 4.90 15.20 10.32
N LEU A 12 5.82 15.94 10.96
CA LEU A 12 6.75 15.36 11.93
C LEU A 12 6.13 15.21 13.33
N THR A 13 5.11 16.01 13.67
CA THR A 13 4.66 16.18 15.07
C THR A 13 3.20 15.86 15.33
N ASP A 14 2.31 15.93 14.33
CA ASP A 14 0.86 15.98 14.56
C ASP A 14 0.06 15.03 13.68
N VAL A 15 -1.20 14.79 14.05
CA VAL A 15 -2.20 14.18 13.16
C VAL A 15 -2.54 15.19 12.06
N VAL A 16 -2.47 14.74 10.82
CA VAL A 16 -2.65 15.60 9.64
C VAL A 16 -3.94 15.21 8.93
N THR A 17 -4.71 16.21 8.48
CA THR A 17 -5.97 15.95 7.77
C THR A 17 -5.71 15.56 6.30
N PRO A 18 -6.63 14.81 5.66
CA PRO A 18 -6.57 14.53 4.22
C PRO A 18 -6.48 15.80 3.36
N GLU A 19 -7.26 16.84 3.71
CA GLU A 19 -7.25 18.13 3.03
C GLU A 19 -5.89 18.84 3.14
N TYR A 20 -5.26 18.79 4.31
CA TYR A 20 -3.93 19.35 4.49
C TYR A 20 -2.90 18.63 3.63
N ALA A 21 -2.88 17.29 3.68
CA ALA A 21 -1.95 16.48 2.88
C ALA A 21 -2.13 16.75 1.38
N PHE A 22 -3.38 16.77 0.90
CA PHE A 22 -3.71 17.10 -0.48
C PHE A 22 -3.22 18.49 -0.89
N THR A 23 -3.50 19.50 -0.05
CA THR A 23 -3.14 20.90 -0.35
C THR A 23 -1.62 21.09 -0.35
N LEU A 24 -0.92 20.50 0.61
CA LEU A 24 0.53 20.54 0.70
C LEU A 24 1.18 19.92 -0.53
N MET A 25 0.76 18.70 -0.89
CA MET A 25 1.29 17.96 -2.03
C MET A 25 1.03 18.68 -3.36
N ASN A 26 -0.17 19.23 -3.57
CA ASN A 26 -0.47 20.04 -4.75
C ASN A 26 0.34 21.34 -4.82
N THR A 27 0.50 22.03 -3.69
CA THR A 27 1.29 23.27 -3.62
C THR A 27 2.74 23.01 -4.01
N MET A 28 3.29 21.89 -3.54
CA MET A 28 4.66 21.46 -3.86
C MET A 28 4.78 20.73 -5.20
N LYS A 29 3.67 20.60 -5.96
CA LYS A 29 3.59 19.84 -7.22
C LYS A 29 4.15 18.41 -7.09
N CYS A 30 3.81 17.74 -5.99
CA CYS A 30 4.34 16.44 -5.61
C CYS A 30 3.21 15.39 -5.57
N GLY A 31 3.43 14.23 -6.19
CA GLY A 31 2.58 13.06 -5.97
C GLY A 31 1.20 13.03 -6.63
N SER A 32 0.88 13.94 -7.55
CA SER A 32 -0.37 13.97 -8.37
C SER A 32 -1.65 13.47 -7.65
N PRO A 33 -2.16 14.20 -6.64
CA PRO A 33 -3.29 13.72 -5.86
C PRO A 33 -4.61 13.76 -6.63
N ALA A 34 -5.38 12.67 -6.55
CA ALA A 34 -6.62 12.49 -7.33
C ALA A 34 -7.89 13.05 -6.65
N ASP A 35 -8.04 12.88 -5.34
CA ASP A 35 -9.23 13.30 -4.57
C ASP A 35 -8.79 14.01 -3.27
N LYS A 36 -9.40 15.16 -2.98
CA LYS A 36 -9.13 15.96 -1.77
C LYS A 36 -9.64 15.26 -0.50
N ALA A 37 -10.76 14.56 -0.58
CA ALA A 37 -11.39 13.89 0.56
C ALA A 37 -10.80 12.48 0.81
N TYR A 38 -10.25 11.85 -0.22
CA TYR A 38 -9.62 10.54 -0.16
C TYR A 38 -8.33 10.54 -1.00
N PRO A 39 -7.25 11.15 -0.49
CA PRO A 39 -6.06 11.39 -1.28
C PRO A 39 -5.33 10.08 -1.58
N VAL A 40 -5.05 9.87 -2.87
CA VAL A 40 -4.12 8.85 -3.36
C VAL A 40 -2.94 9.59 -3.98
N PHE A 41 -1.73 9.29 -3.54
CA PHE A 41 -0.52 9.91 -4.06
C PHE A 41 0.27 8.94 -4.91
N THR A 42 0.64 9.36 -6.11
CA THR A 42 1.36 8.52 -7.08
C THR A 42 2.79 9.03 -7.28
N ALA A 43 3.77 8.13 -7.22
CA ALA A 43 5.17 8.41 -7.50
C ALA A 43 5.75 7.41 -8.51
N GLY A 44 6.61 7.92 -9.39
CA GLY A 44 7.22 7.12 -10.46
C GLY A 44 6.33 6.95 -11.69
N ALA A 45 6.87 6.26 -12.68
CA ALA A 45 6.22 6.04 -13.98
C ALA A 45 6.55 4.64 -14.55
N GLY A 46 6.95 3.71 -13.67
CA GLY A 46 7.33 2.37 -14.09
C GLY A 46 6.13 1.48 -14.40
N ALA A 47 6.39 0.38 -15.12
CA ALA A 47 5.35 -0.55 -15.56
C ALA A 47 4.74 -1.38 -14.41
N LYS A 48 5.52 -1.69 -13.37
CA LYS A 48 5.02 -2.42 -12.20
C LYS A 48 4.27 -1.48 -11.27
N ARG A 49 3.23 -1.95 -10.60
CA ARG A 49 2.38 -1.13 -9.72
C ARG A 49 2.45 -1.61 -8.28
N ALA A 50 2.89 -0.76 -7.36
CA ALA A 50 2.81 -1.02 -5.92
C ALA A 50 1.72 -0.13 -5.31
N LEU A 51 0.90 -0.70 -4.44
CA LEU A 51 -0.09 0.03 -3.65
C LEU A 51 0.28 -0.07 -2.17
N ILE A 52 0.44 1.07 -1.50
CA ILE A 52 0.73 1.16 -0.07
C ILE A 52 -0.50 1.75 0.60
N ILE A 53 -1.07 1.01 1.56
CA ILE A 53 -2.30 1.37 2.25
C ILE A 53 -2.00 1.51 3.74
N THR A 54 -2.44 2.59 4.36
CA THR A 54 -2.40 2.77 5.82
C THR A 54 -3.53 3.71 6.25
N GLY A 55 -3.64 3.98 7.56
CA GLY A 55 -4.62 4.92 8.09
C GLY A 55 -6.04 4.37 8.12
N PHE A 56 -6.19 3.10 8.50
CA PHE A 56 -7.49 2.57 8.91
C PHE A 56 -7.86 3.05 10.32
N SER A 57 -6.83 3.31 11.14
CA SER A 57 -6.94 3.88 12.48
C SER A 57 -6.24 5.24 12.52
N ILE A 58 -6.74 6.17 13.33
CA ILE A 58 -5.98 7.39 13.65
C ILE A 58 -4.60 7.09 14.26
N ASN A 59 -4.42 5.93 14.91
CA ASN A 59 -3.14 5.51 15.47
C ASN A 59 -2.05 5.32 14.39
N ASP A 60 -2.44 5.13 13.14
CA ASP A 60 -1.50 4.96 12.02
C ASP A 60 -0.92 6.30 11.53
N TYR A 61 -1.33 7.46 12.09
CA TYR A 61 -0.95 8.78 11.56
C TYR A 61 0.55 8.98 11.37
N LYS A 62 1.40 8.40 12.23
CA LYS A 62 2.86 8.48 12.06
C LYS A 62 3.33 7.78 10.80
N ILE A 63 2.71 6.65 10.45
CA ILE A 63 3.00 5.90 9.23
C ILE A 63 2.52 6.71 8.03
N SER A 64 1.28 7.22 8.06
CA SER A 64 0.73 8.12 7.03
C SER A 64 1.66 9.29 6.76
N ASN A 65 2.08 9.98 7.82
CA ASN A 65 2.97 11.13 7.73
C ASN A 65 4.36 10.75 7.21
N ALA A 66 4.91 9.61 7.61
CA ALA A 66 6.20 9.14 7.12
C ALA A 66 6.16 8.93 5.60
N LEU A 67 5.09 8.33 5.07
CA LEU A 67 4.91 8.15 3.62
C LEU A 67 4.77 9.49 2.88
N LEU A 68 3.97 10.41 3.40
CA LEU A 68 3.81 11.76 2.83
C LEU A 68 5.15 12.53 2.85
N TYR A 69 5.89 12.43 3.95
CA TYR A 69 7.18 13.07 4.10
C TYR A 69 8.21 12.51 3.13
N MET A 70 8.26 11.18 2.94
CA MET A 70 9.11 10.53 1.92
C MET A 70 8.84 11.11 0.52
N LEU A 71 7.56 11.23 0.14
CA LEU A 71 7.18 11.77 -1.16
C LEU A 71 7.61 13.23 -1.30
N LEU A 72 7.30 14.08 -0.32
CA LEU A 72 7.69 15.49 -0.35
C LEU A 72 9.21 15.66 -0.40
N ASN A 73 9.96 14.89 0.39
CA ASN A 73 11.43 14.99 0.41
C ASN A 73 12.03 14.75 -0.97
N LYS A 74 11.42 13.85 -1.76
CA LYS A 74 11.82 13.60 -3.15
C LYS A 74 11.60 14.81 -4.07
N CYS A 75 10.50 15.54 -3.86
CA CYS A 75 10.10 16.65 -4.72
C CYS A 75 10.85 17.95 -4.40
N VAL A 76 11.18 18.16 -3.12
CA VAL A 76 11.77 19.42 -2.65
C VAL A 76 13.31 19.38 -2.67
N ASN A 77 13.90 18.20 -2.92
CA ASN A 77 15.36 17.97 -2.83
C ASN A 77 15.93 18.49 -1.52
N ASP A 78 15.14 18.41 -0.45
CA ASP A 78 15.55 18.90 0.86
C ASP A 78 16.51 17.90 1.52
N VAL A 79 17.27 18.40 2.49
CA VAL A 79 18.49 17.83 3.07
C VAL A 79 18.53 16.29 3.16
N TYR A 80 19.69 15.73 2.79
CA TYR A 80 20.18 14.33 2.79
C TYR A 80 19.82 13.36 3.97
N SER A 81 18.96 13.72 4.91
CA SER A 81 18.74 12.95 6.15
C SER A 81 17.68 11.85 6.05
N ILE A 82 16.69 11.96 5.15
CA ILE A 82 15.56 11.02 5.07
C ILE A 82 15.60 10.25 3.73
N PRO A 83 15.59 8.90 3.77
CA PRO A 83 15.65 8.09 2.56
C PRO A 83 14.41 8.31 1.68
N THR A 84 14.59 8.18 0.37
CA THR A 84 13.51 8.25 -0.63
C THR A 84 13.77 7.21 -1.72
N PHE A 85 12.74 6.86 -2.49
CA PHE A 85 12.91 6.03 -3.68
C PHE A 85 13.93 6.61 -4.65
N SER A 86 14.83 5.74 -5.10
CA SER A 86 15.79 6.08 -6.14
C SER A 86 15.08 6.23 -7.49
N THR A 87 15.69 6.97 -8.42
CA THR A 87 15.17 7.09 -9.79
C THR A 87 15.11 5.72 -10.49
N SER A 88 16.02 4.80 -10.18
CA SER A 88 16.01 3.44 -10.73
C SER A 88 14.90 2.54 -10.16
N GLN A 89 14.42 2.82 -8.94
CA GLN A 89 13.22 2.17 -8.39
C GLN A 89 11.97 2.73 -9.07
N LEU A 90 11.85 4.06 -9.19
CA LEU A 90 10.69 4.74 -9.77
C LEU A 90 10.56 4.60 -11.30
N SER A 91 11.62 4.20 -12.00
CA SER A 91 11.53 3.82 -13.41
C SER A 91 10.96 2.41 -13.61
N LYS A 92 10.99 1.57 -12.58
CA LYS A 92 10.44 0.21 -12.60
C LYS A 92 9.05 0.14 -11.99
N TRP A 93 8.81 0.96 -10.96
CA TRP A 93 7.58 1.01 -10.19
C TRP A 93 6.83 2.32 -10.37
N THR A 94 5.52 2.22 -10.50
CA THR A 94 4.56 3.25 -10.12
C THR A 94 4.04 2.90 -8.74
N ILE A 95 4.29 3.77 -7.76
CA ILE A 95 3.96 3.58 -6.35
C ILE A 95 2.78 4.47 -6.02
N ASN A 96 1.67 3.87 -5.59
CA ASN A 96 0.48 4.59 -5.16
C ASN A 96 0.34 4.44 -3.65
N ILE A 97 0.07 5.55 -2.97
CA ILE A 97 -0.05 5.61 -1.52
C ILE A 97 -1.44 6.09 -1.15
N VAL A 98 -2.13 5.30 -0.34
CA VAL A 98 -3.36 5.66 0.37
C VAL A 98 -2.99 5.88 1.84
N PRO A 99 -2.71 7.12 2.27
CA PRO A 99 -2.22 7.40 3.61
C PRO A 99 -3.33 7.42 4.66
N MET A 100 -4.59 7.61 4.25
CA MET A 100 -5.76 7.55 5.13
C MET A 100 -6.85 6.72 4.47
N ALA A 101 -6.78 5.40 4.61
CA ALA A 101 -7.81 4.48 4.11
C ALA A 101 -9.17 4.70 4.78
N ASN A 102 -9.17 5.20 6.03
CA ASN A 102 -10.31 5.77 6.73
C ASN A 102 -10.02 7.26 7.03
N PRO A 103 -10.47 8.21 6.19
CA PRO A 103 -10.14 9.63 6.35
C PRO A 103 -10.89 10.33 7.48
N TRP A 104 -12.02 9.79 7.96
CA TRP A 104 -12.90 10.51 8.88
C TRP A 104 -12.28 10.75 10.28
N PRO A 105 -11.64 9.78 10.95
CA PRO A 105 -10.95 9.98 12.23
C PRO A 105 -9.96 11.14 12.21
N TYR A 106 -9.29 11.34 11.07
CA TYR A 106 -8.30 12.42 10.86
C TYR A 106 -8.93 13.81 10.70
N ASN A 107 -10.23 13.90 10.44
CA ASN A 107 -10.97 15.16 10.35
C ASN A 107 -11.74 15.50 11.63
N SER A 108 -11.89 14.55 12.55
CA SER A 108 -12.69 14.72 13.76
C SER A 108 -11.83 15.18 14.94
N TRP A 109 -12.02 16.42 15.38
CA TRP A 109 -11.28 17.01 16.49
C TRP A 109 -11.42 16.22 17.80
N GLU A 110 -12.58 15.64 18.03
CA GLU A 110 -12.82 14.84 19.23
C GLU A 110 -12.04 13.53 19.23
N VAL A 111 -11.90 12.92 18.04
CA VAL A 111 -11.12 11.69 17.85
C VAL A 111 -9.64 11.99 18.02
N ILE A 112 -9.15 13.05 17.37
CA ILE A 112 -7.76 13.53 17.52
C ILE A 112 -7.41 13.81 18.98
N ARG A 113 -8.36 14.30 19.79
CA ARG A 113 -8.15 14.62 21.21
C ARG A 113 -8.24 13.42 22.16
N GLY A 114 -8.50 12.22 21.68
CA GLY A 114 -8.42 11.03 22.54
C GLY A 114 -9.69 10.20 22.69
N LYS A 115 -10.76 10.44 21.91
CA LYS A 115 -11.96 9.58 21.98
C LYS A 115 -11.70 8.22 21.32
N VAL A 116 -11.02 7.32 22.06
CA VAL A 116 -10.51 6.01 21.60
C VAL A 116 -11.56 5.16 20.88
N GLN A 117 -12.82 5.18 21.34
CA GLN A 117 -13.91 4.38 20.76
C GLN A 117 -14.22 4.68 19.27
N PHE A 118 -13.70 5.78 18.73
CA PHE A 118 -13.94 6.21 17.35
C PHE A 118 -12.69 6.17 16.47
N TYR A 119 -11.58 5.63 16.96
CA TYR A 119 -10.29 5.68 16.27
C TYR A 119 -10.29 4.96 14.93
N ASP A 120 -11.12 3.92 14.81
CA ASP A 120 -11.14 2.99 13.67
C ASP A 120 -12.47 3.04 12.91
N LEU A 121 -13.41 3.87 13.36
CA LEU A 121 -14.76 3.99 12.77
C LEU A 121 -14.80 5.13 11.76
N ASP A 122 -15.68 5.03 10.76
CA ASP A 122 -16.01 6.16 9.89
C ASP A 122 -17.14 7.04 10.47
N ASP A 123 -17.63 8.00 9.67
CA ASP A 123 -18.73 8.89 10.05
C ASP A 123 -20.07 8.18 10.32
N GLU A 124 -20.22 6.93 9.86
CA GLU A 124 -21.43 6.12 10.03
C GLU A 124 -21.26 5.05 11.13
N GLY A 125 -20.12 5.06 11.83
CA GLY A 125 -19.81 4.07 12.86
C GLY A 125 -19.36 2.72 12.31
N ILE A 126 -18.93 2.65 11.04
CA ILE A 126 -18.48 1.43 10.40
C ILE A 126 -16.96 1.31 10.57
N PRO A 127 -16.45 0.16 11.07
CA PRO A 127 -15.03 -0.08 11.14
C PRO A 127 -14.49 -0.42 9.75
N VAL A 128 -13.99 0.60 9.02
CA VAL A 128 -13.59 0.48 7.60
C VAL A 128 -12.66 -0.71 7.36
N ARG A 129 -11.71 -0.97 8.27
CA ARG A 129 -10.78 -2.11 8.18
C ARG A 129 -11.51 -3.45 8.00
N TYR A 130 -12.59 -3.66 8.74
CA TYR A 130 -13.30 -4.95 8.82
C TYR A 130 -14.55 -4.99 7.92
N ASP A 131 -14.64 -4.09 6.94
CA ASP A 131 -15.80 -3.94 6.05
C ASP A 131 -15.49 -4.42 4.61
N ALA A 132 -14.48 -5.26 4.41
CA ALA A 132 -14.02 -5.65 3.08
C ALA A 132 -15.03 -6.53 2.30
N LEU A 133 -15.82 -7.35 3.00
CA LEU A 133 -16.87 -8.17 2.37
C LEU A 133 -18.20 -7.44 2.19
N THR A 134 -18.53 -6.56 3.14
CA THR A 134 -19.85 -5.91 3.16
C THR A 134 -19.86 -4.60 2.39
N LEU A 135 -18.71 -3.93 2.26
CA LEU A 135 -18.52 -2.68 1.53
C LEU A 135 -19.60 -1.64 1.86
N LYS A 136 -19.99 -1.55 3.14
CA LYS A 136 -21.02 -0.61 3.60
C LYS A 136 -20.48 0.81 3.66
N SER A 137 -19.23 0.97 4.10
CA SER A 137 -18.58 2.27 4.14
C SER A 137 -18.24 2.72 2.73
N LYS A 138 -18.51 4.00 2.45
CA LYS A 138 -18.06 4.64 1.20
C LYS A 138 -16.54 4.57 1.00
N TYR A 139 -15.77 4.49 2.09
CA TYR A 139 -14.31 4.38 2.03
C TYR A 139 -13.87 2.97 1.64
N SER A 140 -14.58 1.94 2.11
CA SER A 140 -14.37 0.55 1.69
C SER A 140 -14.63 0.37 0.19
N VAL A 141 -15.75 0.91 -0.31
CA VAL A 141 -16.08 0.89 -1.75
C VAL A 141 -15.00 1.57 -2.57
N ARG A 142 -14.50 2.73 -2.13
CA ARG A 142 -13.42 3.46 -2.81
C ARG A 142 -12.12 2.68 -2.84
N LEU A 143 -11.71 2.08 -1.73
CA LEU A 143 -10.48 1.30 -1.65
C LEU A 143 -10.55 0.06 -2.55
N HIS A 144 -11.67 -0.67 -2.50
CA HIS A 144 -11.91 -1.84 -3.35
C HIS A 144 -11.91 -1.48 -4.83
N GLY A 145 -12.62 -0.41 -5.22
CA GLY A 145 -12.62 0.13 -6.58
C GLY A 145 -11.22 0.52 -7.06
N LEU A 146 -10.43 1.19 -6.22
CA LEU A 146 -9.05 1.57 -6.52
C LEU A 146 -8.17 0.36 -6.83
N VAL A 147 -8.28 -0.72 -6.06
CA VAL A 147 -7.51 -1.95 -6.30
C VAL A 147 -7.91 -2.60 -7.62
N ASN A 148 -9.21 -2.69 -7.91
CA ASN A 148 -9.71 -3.26 -9.16
C ASN A 148 -9.29 -2.48 -10.40
N ASP A 149 -9.28 -1.16 -10.33
CA ASP A 149 -8.85 -0.30 -11.44
C ASP A 149 -7.32 -0.36 -11.63
N MET A 150 -6.57 -0.37 -10.53
CA MET A 150 -5.11 -0.33 -10.56
C MET A 150 -4.47 -1.68 -10.89
N LYS A 151 -5.05 -2.79 -10.42
CA LYS A 151 -4.48 -4.14 -10.50
C LYS A 151 -3.01 -4.18 -10.06
N PRO A 152 -2.71 -3.90 -8.78
CA PRO A 152 -1.34 -3.79 -8.30
C PRO A 152 -0.57 -5.12 -8.37
N ASP A 153 0.72 -5.05 -8.71
CA ASP A 153 1.67 -6.17 -8.61
C ASP A 153 2.01 -6.52 -7.16
N LEU A 154 1.90 -5.54 -6.25
CA LEU A 154 2.19 -5.67 -4.83
C LEU A 154 1.28 -4.72 -4.04
N ILE A 155 0.64 -5.23 -3.00
CA ILE A 155 -0.06 -4.45 -1.99
C ILE A 155 0.74 -4.52 -0.69
N MET A 156 0.93 -3.39 -0.03
CA MET A 156 1.50 -3.33 1.32
C MET A 156 0.50 -2.62 2.23
N VAL A 157 0.02 -3.31 3.26
CA VAL A 157 -0.84 -2.73 4.29
C VAL A 157 0.00 -2.47 5.53
N LEU A 158 0.15 -1.20 5.90
CA LEU A 158 0.98 -0.77 7.02
C LEU A 158 0.10 -0.37 8.21
N MET A 159 0.43 -0.87 9.40
CA MET A 159 -0.40 -0.73 10.59
C MET A 159 0.44 -0.44 11.83
N SER A 160 -0.08 0.40 12.72
CA SER A 160 0.48 0.60 14.05
C SER A 160 0.36 -0.67 14.91
N SER A 161 1.41 -0.97 15.67
CA SER A 161 1.51 -2.14 16.55
C SER A 161 2.42 -1.84 17.75
N SER A 162 2.62 -2.85 18.62
CA SER A 162 3.62 -2.85 19.69
C SER A 162 4.95 -3.48 19.28
N LYS A 163 4.98 -4.20 18.15
CA LYS A 163 6.18 -4.87 17.65
C LYS A 163 6.25 -4.81 16.13
N TRP A 164 7.47 -4.86 15.62
CA TRP A 164 7.72 -5.07 14.21
C TRP A 164 7.31 -6.48 13.80
N SER A 165 6.53 -6.60 12.74
CA SER A 165 6.34 -7.87 12.04
C SER A 165 5.95 -7.63 10.59
N ILE A 166 6.37 -8.55 9.72
CA ILE A 166 5.97 -8.58 8.32
C ILE A 166 5.37 -9.96 8.08
N MET A 167 4.13 -9.97 7.60
CA MET A 167 3.38 -11.19 7.34
C MET A 167 2.88 -11.20 5.91
N THR A 168 2.63 -12.40 5.41
CA THR A 168 1.89 -12.63 4.17
C THR A 168 0.65 -13.46 4.50
N THR A 169 -0.37 -13.41 3.64
CA THR A 169 -1.60 -14.18 3.85
C THR A 169 -1.72 -15.26 2.79
N GLU A 170 -2.20 -16.44 3.17
CA GLU A 170 -2.59 -17.45 2.20
C GLU A 170 -3.72 -16.94 1.28
N PRO A 171 -3.81 -17.40 0.01
CA PRO A 171 -2.97 -18.42 -0.63
C PRO A 171 -1.63 -17.89 -1.18
N ILE A 172 -1.42 -16.56 -1.21
CA ILE A 172 -0.23 -15.95 -1.84
C ILE A 172 0.83 -15.65 -0.79
N ARG A 173 1.83 -16.53 -0.71
CA ARG A 173 2.99 -16.35 0.15
C ARG A 173 4.10 -15.61 -0.60
N ILE A 174 4.66 -14.59 0.03
CA ILE A 174 5.96 -14.02 -0.36
C ILE A 174 6.99 -14.63 0.59
N ASN A 175 7.88 -15.48 0.05
CA ASN A 175 8.78 -16.34 0.83
C ASN A 175 9.50 -15.61 1.99
N ASP A 176 9.78 -16.35 3.08
CA ASP A 176 10.46 -15.96 4.34
C ASP A 176 9.64 -15.18 5.38
N TYR A 177 8.37 -14.84 5.12
CA TYR A 177 7.52 -14.15 6.09
C TYR A 177 6.54 -15.09 6.81
N GLU A 178 6.22 -14.74 8.06
CA GLU A 178 5.19 -15.43 8.85
C GLU A 178 3.82 -15.34 8.16
N THR A 179 2.93 -16.30 8.46
CA THR A 179 1.56 -16.35 7.93
C THR A 179 0.55 -16.06 9.03
N SER A 180 -0.47 -15.27 8.71
CA SER A 180 -1.56 -14.94 9.65
C SER A 180 -2.80 -15.80 9.39
N ILE A 181 -3.60 -16.03 10.45
CA ILE A 181 -4.93 -16.63 10.29
C ILE A 181 -5.76 -15.68 9.44
N PRO A 182 -6.38 -16.16 8.36
CA PRO A 182 -6.92 -15.28 7.37
C PRO A 182 -8.40 -14.93 7.71
N ASP A 183 -8.72 -13.64 7.69
CA ASP A 183 -10.03 -13.04 7.93
C ASP A 183 -10.43 -12.26 6.66
N PRO A 184 -11.40 -12.78 5.88
CA PRO A 184 -11.79 -12.16 4.62
C PRO A 184 -12.50 -10.81 4.78
N THR A 185 -12.94 -10.47 6.00
CA THR A 185 -13.54 -9.16 6.33
C THR A 185 -12.49 -8.08 6.56
N ASP A 186 -11.26 -8.45 6.91
CA ASP A 186 -10.16 -7.52 7.17
C ASP A 186 -9.45 -7.12 5.87
N PHE A 187 -9.49 -5.84 5.50
CA PHE A 187 -8.78 -5.29 4.34
C PHE A 187 -7.26 -5.53 4.38
N ALA A 188 -6.67 -5.75 5.55
CA ALA A 188 -5.25 -6.14 5.64
C ALA A 188 -4.97 -7.46 4.89
N GLN A 189 -5.96 -8.34 4.79
CA GLN A 189 -5.83 -9.70 4.29
C GLN A 189 -6.72 -9.97 3.08
N HIS A 190 -7.80 -9.20 2.90
CA HIS A 190 -8.81 -9.37 1.88
C HIS A 190 -8.23 -9.50 0.47
N PHE A 191 -7.33 -8.59 0.08
CA PHE A 191 -6.78 -8.60 -1.28
C PHE A 191 -5.90 -9.83 -1.59
N SER A 192 -5.33 -10.45 -0.57
CA SER A 192 -4.63 -11.74 -0.71
C SER A 192 -5.57 -12.84 -1.20
N TYR A 193 -6.82 -12.86 -0.72
CA TYR A 193 -7.85 -13.79 -1.17
C TYR A 193 -8.32 -13.51 -2.61
N GLU A 194 -8.30 -12.25 -3.01
CA GLU A 194 -8.59 -11.85 -4.39
C GLU A 194 -7.43 -12.13 -5.37
N GLY A 195 -6.31 -12.67 -4.87
CA GLY A 195 -5.18 -13.07 -5.69
C GLY A 195 -4.10 -12.01 -5.85
N TYR A 196 -4.10 -10.96 -5.02
CA TYR A 196 -3.05 -9.94 -5.02
C TYR A 196 -1.92 -10.29 -4.03
N PRO A 197 -0.64 -10.25 -4.45
CA PRO A 197 0.48 -10.35 -3.53
C PRO A 197 0.42 -9.22 -2.49
N THR A 198 0.24 -9.59 -1.21
CA THR A 198 0.02 -8.63 -0.13
C THR A 198 1.00 -8.85 1.01
N LEU A 199 1.62 -7.77 1.47
CA LEU A 199 2.44 -7.72 2.69
C LEU A 199 1.67 -6.97 3.78
N ILE A 200 1.58 -7.55 4.96
CA ILE A 200 1.03 -6.90 6.15
C ILE A 200 2.21 -6.53 7.04
N VAL A 201 2.40 -5.23 7.25
CA VAL A 201 3.54 -4.70 8.00
C VAL A 201 3.02 -4.04 9.26
N SER A 202 3.35 -4.63 10.40
CA SER A 202 3.10 -4.06 11.73
C SER A 202 4.31 -3.24 12.15
N ILE A 203 4.07 -1.99 12.53
CA ILE A 203 5.09 -0.99 12.84
C ILE A 203 4.89 -0.50 14.28
N PRO A 204 5.90 -0.61 15.18
CA PRO A 204 5.82 -0.08 16.53
C PRO A 204 5.54 1.43 16.57
N ASN A 205 4.70 1.86 17.51
CA ASN A 205 4.31 3.26 17.69
C ASN A 205 5.47 4.24 17.92
N GLU A 206 6.57 3.75 18.49
CA GLU A 206 7.79 4.48 18.81
C GLU A 206 8.79 4.56 17.65
N THR A 207 8.53 3.85 16.57
CA THR A 207 9.41 3.82 15.39
C THR A 207 9.54 5.21 14.78
N SER A 208 10.77 5.60 14.45
CA SER A 208 11.03 6.90 13.82
C SER A 208 10.55 6.92 12.36
N ILE A 209 10.16 8.11 11.87
CA ILE A 209 9.77 8.31 10.46
C ILE A 209 10.83 7.77 9.50
N ARG A 210 12.12 7.97 9.82
CA ARG A 210 13.22 7.50 8.98
C ARG A 210 13.25 5.97 8.86
N GLU A 211 13.03 5.25 9.95
CA GLU A 211 13.00 3.78 9.97
C GLU A 211 11.80 3.24 9.20
N ILE A 212 10.62 3.83 9.38
CA ILE A 212 9.41 3.48 8.62
C ILE A 212 9.67 3.60 7.11
N ILE A 213 10.20 4.74 6.69
CA ILE A 213 10.48 5.01 5.27
C ILE A 213 11.55 4.05 4.74
N HIS A 214 12.61 3.83 5.51
CA HIS A 214 13.66 2.90 5.14
C HIS A 214 13.08 1.51 4.86
N GLU A 215 12.28 0.98 5.79
CA GLU A 215 11.69 -0.35 5.68
C GLU A 215 10.79 -0.48 4.44
N VAL A 216 9.90 0.50 4.21
CA VAL A 216 9.04 0.52 3.01
C VAL A 216 9.85 0.48 1.71
N ILE A 217 10.96 1.23 1.64
CA ILE A 217 11.85 1.22 0.48
C ILE A 217 12.55 -0.14 0.32
N GLN A 218 12.98 -0.74 1.43
CA GLN A 218 13.61 -2.07 1.42
C GLN A 218 12.63 -3.13 0.92
N LEU A 219 11.40 -3.17 1.43
CA LEU A 219 10.41 -4.17 1.06
C LEU A 219 10.10 -4.16 -0.44
N ILE A 220 9.94 -2.98 -1.05
CA ILE A 220 9.73 -2.86 -2.51
C ILE A 220 10.97 -3.33 -3.28
N ARG A 221 12.17 -3.04 -2.78
CA ARG A 221 13.42 -3.49 -3.41
C ARG A 221 13.54 -5.00 -3.35
N ASP A 222 13.31 -5.59 -2.19
CA ASP A 222 13.51 -7.02 -1.94
C ASP A 222 12.44 -7.85 -2.68
N TYR A 223 11.20 -7.37 -2.75
CA TYR A 223 10.17 -7.98 -3.60
C TYR A 223 10.59 -8.01 -5.08
N ASN A 224 11.23 -6.95 -5.57
CA ASN A 224 11.72 -6.94 -6.95
C ASN A 224 12.85 -7.95 -7.20
N VAL A 225 13.74 -8.17 -6.23
CA VAL A 225 14.80 -9.19 -6.32
C VAL A 225 14.17 -10.58 -6.35
N LYS A 226 13.30 -10.90 -5.38
CA LYS A 226 12.61 -12.19 -5.31
C LYS A 226 11.81 -12.50 -6.57
N LYS A 227 11.10 -11.52 -7.14
CA LYS A 227 10.33 -11.67 -8.40
C LYS A 227 11.22 -11.87 -9.64
N GLN A 228 12.46 -11.40 -9.63
CA GLN A 228 13.42 -11.65 -10.72
C GLN A 228 14.07 -13.02 -10.61
N GLU A 229 14.29 -13.50 -9.39
CA GLU A 229 14.80 -14.86 -9.12
C GLU A 229 13.75 -15.93 -9.41
N SER A 230 12.47 -15.66 -9.17
CA SER A 230 11.36 -16.49 -9.63
C SER A 230 11.13 -16.33 -11.14
N LYS A 231 12.05 -16.88 -11.94
CA LYS A 231 11.75 -17.24 -13.33
C LYS A 231 10.48 -18.09 -13.36
N PHE A 232 9.64 -17.88 -14.37
CA PHE A 232 8.54 -18.79 -14.66
C PHE A 232 9.07 -20.23 -14.66
N LEU A 233 8.45 -21.11 -13.87
CA LEU A 233 8.70 -22.54 -13.94
C LEU A 233 8.41 -22.99 -15.37
N GLU A 234 9.46 -23.31 -16.11
CA GLU A 234 9.37 -23.94 -17.41
C GLU A 234 8.88 -25.38 -17.17
N LEU A 235 7.57 -25.60 -17.35
CA LEU A 235 6.95 -26.90 -17.17
C LEU A 235 7.24 -27.75 -18.41
N ILE A 236 8.35 -28.50 -18.40
CA ILE A 236 8.67 -29.44 -19.48
C ILE A 236 7.80 -30.69 -19.31
N VAL A 237 6.66 -30.73 -20.01
CA VAL A 237 5.78 -31.90 -20.05
C VAL A 237 6.15 -32.76 -21.25
N LYS A 238 6.58 -34.01 -20.99
CA LYS A 238 6.81 -34.98 -22.06
C LYS A 238 5.46 -35.54 -22.52
N VAL A 239 4.98 -35.04 -23.65
CA VAL A 239 3.69 -35.43 -24.22
C VAL A 239 3.90 -36.56 -25.23
N ASN A 240 3.30 -37.73 -25.00
CA ASN A 240 3.16 -38.77 -26.01
C ASN A 240 1.75 -38.64 -26.64
N GLY A 241 1.64 -37.86 -27.71
CA GLY A 241 0.37 -37.60 -28.40
C GLY A 241 0.45 -36.42 -29.37
N ASP A 242 -0.68 -36.03 -29.97
CA ASP A 242 -0.76 -34.88 -30.87
C ASP A 242 -0.59 -33.55 -30.09
N ILE A 243 0.60 -32.97 -30.26
CA ILE A 243 1.03 -31.72 -29.62
C ILE A 243 0.06 -30.58 -29.90
N ASN A 244 -0.57 -30.52 -31.08
CA ASN A 244 -1.44 -29.40 -31.45
C ASN A 244 -2.72 -29.34 -30.61
N THR A 245 -3.30 -30.51 -30.31
CA THR A 245 -4.51 -30.61 -29.48
C THR A 245 -4.24 -30.13 -28.06
N ILE A 246 -3.07 -30.47 -27.50
CA ILE A 246 -2.68 -30.10 -26.13
C ILE A 246 -2.28 -28.63 -26.03
N LEU A 247 -1.56 -28.10 -27.02
CA LEU A 247 -1.23 -26.68 -27.10
C LEU A 247 -2.48 -25.81 -27.17
N ASN A 248 -3.51 -26.24 -27.89
CA ASN A 248 -4.78 -25.51 -27.97
C ASN A 248 -5.51 -25.48 -26.62
N VAL A 249 -5.48 -26.56 -25.86
CA VAL A 249 -6.03 -26.61 -24.50
C VAL A 249 -5.23 -25.73 -23.54
N LEU A 250 -3.90 -25.73 -23.61
CA LEU A 250 -3.08 -24.88 -22.72
C LEU A 250 -3.23 -23.39 -23.05
N ARG A 251 -3.30 -23.05 -24.34
CA ARG A 251 -3.55 -21.66 -24.81
C ARG A 251 -4.94 -21.16 -24.44
N SER A 252 -5.95 -22.03 -24.38
CA SER A 252 -7.29 -21.63 -23.91
C SER A 252 -7.34 -21.31 -22.42
N HIS A 253 -6.25 -21.57 -21.67
CA HIS A 253 -6.09 -21.24 -20.26
C HIS A 253 -5.00 -20.18 -20.03
N ASP A 254 -4.70 -19.36 -21.06
CA ASP A 254 -3.72 -18.26 -21.01
C ASP A 254 -2.28 -18.65 -20.60
N LEU A 255 -1.90 -19.91 -20.81
CA LEU A 255 -0.52 -20.36 -20.60
C LEU A 255 0.31 -20.14 -21.87
N SER A 256 1.44 -19.43 -21.75
CA SER A 256 2.41 -19.30 -22.84
C SER A 256 3.25 -20.57 -22.95
N VAL A 257 3.16 -21.25 -24.09
CA VAL A 257 3.90 -22.50 -24.35
C VAL A 257 4.83 -22.31 -25.54
N ASN A 258 6.13 -22.49 -25.30
CA ASN A 258 7.14 -22.63 -26.34
C ASN A 258 7.46 -24.11 -26.54
N VAL A 259 7.61 -24.53 -27.80
CA VAL A 259 7.99 -25.90 -28.16
C VAL A 259 9.43 -25.85 -28.66
N ASP A 260 10.36 -26.42 -27.90
CA ASP A 260 11.72 -26.68 -28.38
C ASP A 260 11.71 -27.97 -29.21
N GLY A 261 12.31 -27.91 -30.41
CA GLY A 261 12.37 -28.99 -31.39
C GLY A 261 13.46 -30.02 -31.12
#